data_AF-A0A928F2Y7-F1
#
_entry.id   AF-A0A928F2Y7-F1
#
_cell.length_a   1.000
_cell.length_b   1.000
_cell.length_c   1.000
_cell.angle_alpha   90.00
_cell.angle_beta   90.00
_cell.angle_gamma   90.00
#
_symmetry.space_group_name_H-M   'P 1'
#
loop_
_entity.id
_entity.type
_entity.pdbx_description
1 polymer ?
#
loop_
_entity_poly.entity_id
_entity_poly.type
_entity_poly.pdbx_seq_one_letter_code
_entity_poly.pdbx_strand_id
1 'polypeptide(L)'
;MENIEKLIQDTLNLFPEEIDISDGELRNDNGFFSQKLSKAWDSAEDKNAITGNDVDFMIWSVFGLLHKMSRENFSKGIYSVSLNDINHEELKQEYKKALQEAE
;
A
#
# COMPACT_ATOMS: atom_id res chain seq x y z
N MET A 1 -10.38 10.04 19.08
CA MET A 1 -9.54 9.79 17.89
C MET A 1 -8.83 8.49 18.14
N GLU A 2 -9.13 7.49 17.32
CA GLU A 2 -8.29 6.31 17.20
C GLU A 2 -6.83 6.78 17.01
N ASN A 3 -5.88 6.13 17.68
CA ASN A 3 -4.49 6.52 17.58
C ASN A 3 -4.01 6.21 16.16
N ILE A 4 -3.91 7.22 15.29
CA ILE A 4 -3.54 7.06 13.88
C ILE A 4 -2.21 6.33 13.70
N GLU A 5 -1.27 6.47 14.65
CA GLU A 5 -0.01 5.72 14.63
C GLU A 5 -0.23 4.22 14.86
N LYS A 6 -1.17 3.87 15.76
CA LYS A 6 -1.56 2.47 15.97
C LYS A 6 -2.25 1.93 14.72
N LEU A 7 -3.15 2.71 14.12
CA LEU A 7 -3.84 2.35 12.88
C LEU A 7 -2.85 2.07 11.74
N ILE A 8 -1.86 2.96 11.55
CA ILE A 8 -0.78 2.78 10.58
C ILE A 8 -0.01 1.49 10.89
N GLN A 9 0.45 1.31 12.13
CA GLN A 9 1.25 0.14 12.50
C GLN A 9 0.48 -1.18 12.31
N ASP A 10 -0.78 -1.22 12.75
CA ASP A 10 -1.63 -2.40 12.61
C ASP A 10 -1.87 -2.73 11.13
N THR A 11 -2.05 -1.70 10.29
CA THR A 11 -2.26 -1.88 8.85
C THR A 11 -0.98 -2.34 8.15
N LEU A 12 0.18 -1.74 8.46
CA LEU A 12 1.46 -2.15 7.88
C LEU A 12 1.78 -3.62 8.20
N ASN A 13 1.39 -4.12 9.38
CA ASN A 13 1.54 -5.53 9.75
C ASN A 13 0.71 -6.50 8.89
N LEU A 14 -0.26 -6.01 8.11
CA LEU A 14 -1.03 -6.83 7.18
C LEU A 14 -0.26 -7.11 5.88
N PHE A 15 0.70 -6.25 5.53
CA PHE A 15 1.51 -6.36 4.32
C PHE A 15 2.84 -7.10 4.60
N PRO A 16 3.46 -7.71 3.57
CA PRO A 16 4.83 -8.21 3.67
C PRO A 16 5.82 -7.04 3.78
N GLU A 17 6.89 -7.21 4.56
CA GLU A 17 7.91 -6.17 4.82
C GLU A 17 8.63 -5.70 3.54
N GLU A 18 8.79 -6.59 2.57
CA GLU A 18 9.33 -6.29 1.24
C GLU A 18 8.49 -7.00 0.17
N ILE A 19 8.27 -6.31 -0.95
CA ILE A 19 7.56 -6.85 -2.11
C ILE A 19 8.53 -6.83 -3.30
N ASP A 20 8.79 -8.01 -3.84
CA ASP A 20 9.47 -8.16 -5.12
C ASP A 20 8.51 -7.76 -6.25
N ILE A 21 8.95 -6.86 -7.12
CA ILE A 21 8.18 -6.30 -8.24
C ILE A 21 8.86 -6.59 -9.59
N SER A 22 9.76 -7.58 -9.64
CA SER A 22 10.41 -8.03 -10.87
C SER A 22 9.45 -8.56 -11.95
N ASP A 23 8.22 -8.91 -11.57
CA ASP A 23 7.12 -9.25 -12.47
C ASP A 23 6.36 -8.02 -12.97
N GLY A 24 6.87 -6.82 -12.67
CA GLY A 24 6.26 -5.55 -12.98
C GLY A 24 6.22 -5.24 -14.48
N GLU A 25 5.20 -4.50 -14.89
CA GLU A 25 5.02 -3.96 -16.22
C GLU A 25 4.57 -2.50 -16.14
N LEU A 26 5.34 -1.59 -16.75
CA LEU A 26 4.89 -0.22 -17.00
C LEU A 26 3.84 -0.22 -18.11
N ARG A 27 2.73 0.47 -17.88
CA ARG A 27 1.62 0.58 -18.83
C ARG A 27 1.60 1.95 -19.51
N ASN A 28 0.97 2.01 -20.69
CA ASN A 28 0.97 3.18 -21.57
C ASN A 28 0.29 4.43 -20.98
N ASP A 29 -0.49 4.27 -19.91
CA ASP A 29 -1.26 5.29 -19.20
C ASP A 29 -0.55 5.79 -17.93
N ASN A 30 0.79 5.67 -17.87
CA ASN A 30 1.56 5.80 -16.63
C ASN A 30 1.19 4.77 -15.55
N GLY A 31 0.38 3.75 -15.87
CA GLY A 31 0.06 2.67 -14.96
C GLY A 31 1.26 1.77 -14.68
N PHE A 32 1.13 1.00 -13.62
CA PHE A 32 2.05 -0.06 -13.25
C PHE A 32 1.25 -1.28 -12.83
N PHE A 33 1.69 -2.46 -13.23
CA PHE A 33 1.09 -3.72 -12.80
C PHE A 33 2.17 -4.68 -12.35
N SER A 34 2.00 -5.26 -11.17
CA SER A 34 2.79 -6.40 -10.67
C SER A 34 1.81 -7.36 -10.01
N GLN A 35 1.85 -8.63 -10.40
CA GLN A 35 0.99 -9.65 -9.80
C GLN A 35 1.35 -9.87 -8.32
N LYS A 36 2.64 -9.77 -7.97
CA LYS A 36 3.11 -9.86 -6.58
C LYS A 36 2.58 -8.71 -5.73
N LEU A 37 2.58 -7.49 -6.25
CA LEU A 37 1.99 -6.33 -5.58
C LEU A 37 0.48 -6.51 -5.38
N SER A 38 -0.25 -6.96 -6.41
CA SER A 38 -1.70 -7.25 -6.28
C SER A 38 -1.99 -8.31 -5.22
N LYS A 39 -1.22 -9.40 -5.19
CA LYS A 39 -1.37 -10.44 -4.16
C LYS A 39 -1.08 -9.94 -2.74
N ALA A 40 -0.18 -8.97 -2.58
CA ALA A 40 0.10 -8.36 -1.29
C ALA A 40 -1.11 -7.56 -0.77
N TRP A 41 -1.82 -6.87 -1.67
CA TRP A 41 -3.09 -6.22 -1.36
C TRP A 41 -4.19 -7.25 -1.02
N ASP A 42 -4.43 -8.24 -1.88
CA ASP A 42 -5.42 -9.29 -1.63
C ASP A 42 -5.21 -9.94 -0.25
N SER A 43 -3.95 -10.25 0.09
CA SER A 43 -3.61 -10.82 1.39
C SER A 43 -3.85 -9.87 2.56
N ALA A 44 -3.70 -8.56 2.38
CA ALA A 44 -3.96 -7.59 3.43
C ALA A 44 -5.46 -7.44 3.70
N GLU A 45 -6.28 -7.42 2.64
CA GLU A 45 -7.75 -7.42 2.75
C GLU A 45 -8.28 -8.68 3.42
N ASP A 46 -7.78 -9.85 3.01
CA ASP A 46 -8.17 -11.13 3.61
C ASP A 46 -7.85 -11.16 5.12
N LYS A 47 -6.66 -10.70 5.51
CA LYS A 47 -6.29 -10.59 6.93
C LYS A 47 -7.17 -9.59 7.66
N ASN A 48 -7.56 -8.49 7.02
CA ASN A 48 -8.42 -7.49 7.64
C ASN A 48 -9.83 -8.01 7.92
N ALA A 49 -10.41 -8.71 6.94
CA ALA A 49 -11.71 -9.35 7.09
C ALA A 49 -11.73 -10.34 8.28
N ILE A 50 -10.59 -10.95 8.59
CA ILE A 50 -10.43 -11.85 9.74
C ILE A 50 -10.28 -11.08 11.07
N THR A 51 -9.56 -9.96 11.08
CA THR A 51 -9.31 -9.18 12.30
C THR A 51 -10.46 -8.24 12.67
N GLY A 52 -11.32 -7.89 11.71
CA GLY A 52 -12.47 -7.02 11.91
C GLY A 52 -12.09 -5.60 12.29
N ASN A 53 -10.85 -5.18 11.99
CA ASN A 53 -10.44 -3.81 12.19
C ASN A 53 -10.96 -2.99 10.99
N ASP A 54 -11.66 -1.89 11.25
CA ASP A 54 -12.22 -1.02 10.20
C ASP A 54 -11.09 -0.17 9.57
N VAL A 55 -10.14 -0.83 8.88
CA VAL A 55 -8.92 -0.21 8.32
C VAL A 55 -8.91 -0.21 6.80
N ASP A 56 -10.03 -0.46 6.14
CA ASP A 56 -10.11 -0.60 4.67
C ASP A 56 -9.53 0.62 3.94
N PHE A 57 -9.84 1.84 4.41
CA PHE A 57 -9.26 3.07 3.85
C PHE A 57 -7.76 3.20 4.11
N MET A 58 -7.25 2.67 5.22
CA MET A 58 -5.80 2.67 5.50
C MET A 58 -5.09 1.63 4.62
N ILE A 59 -5.68 0.45 4.40
CA ILE A 59 -5.16 -0.56 3.47
C ILE A 59 -5.07 0.02 2.07
N TRP A 60 -6.14 0.70 1.62
CA TRP A 60 -6.16 1.40 0.34
C TRP A 60 -5.03 2.44 0.22
N SER A 61 -4.81 3.20 1.29
CA SER A 61 -3.78 4.25 1.34
C SER A 61 -2.36 3.65 1.30
N VAL A 62 -2.11 2.58 2.05
CA VAL A 62 -0.83 1.84 2.01
C VAL A 62 -0.59 1.27 0.61
N PHE A 63 -1.61 0.63 0.02
CA PHE A 63 -1.52 0.09 -1.33
C PHE A 63 -1.23 1.17 -2.37
N GLY A 64 -1.89 2.33 -2.29
CA GLY A 64 -1.65 3.47 -3.18
C GLY A 64 -0.19 3.94 -3.14
N LEU A 65 0.40 4.06 -1.94
CA LEU A 65 1.82 4.41 -1.80
C LEU A 65 2.75 3.32 -2.33
N LEU A 66 2.49 2.05 -2.01
CA LEU A 66 3.28 0.93 -2.53
C LEU A 66 3.23 0.85 -4.05
N HIS A 67 2.09 1.14 -4.65
CA HIS A 67 1.92 1.19 -6.10
C HIS A 67 2.77 2.30 -6.74
N LYS A 68 2.71 3.52 -6.18
CA LYS A 68 3.55 4.65 -6.60
C LYS A 68 5.03 4.31 -6.48
N MET A 69 5.47 3.81 -5.33
CA MET A 69 6.86 3.40 -5.08
C MET A 69 7.29 2.31 -6.06
N SER A 70 6.42 1.33 -6.33
CA SER A 70 6.74 0.24 -7.24
C SER A 70 6.97 0.73 -8.66
N ARG A 71 6.09 1.61 -9.15
CA ARG A 71 6.27 2.26 -10.46
C ARG A 71 7.58 3.03 -10.54
N GLU A 72 7.88 3.85 -9.52
CA GLU A 72 9.09 4.66 -9.49
C GLU A 72 10.36 3.79 -9.44
N ASN A 73 10.38 2.77 -8.59
CA ASN A 73 11.51 1.85 -8.47
C ASN A 73 11.72 1.07 -9.77
N PHE A 74 10.65 0.51 -10.34
CA PHE A 74 10.73 -0.25 -11.59
C PHE A 74 11.28 0.62 -12.74
N SER A 75 10.85 1.89 -12.83
CA SER A 75 11.36 2.84 -13.83
C SER A 75 12.86 3.14 -13.71
N LYS A 76 13.43 2.91 -12.53
CA LYS A 76 14.87 3.08 -12.21
C LYS A 76 15.65 1.77 -12.28
N GLY A 77 15.01 0.66 -12.63
CA GLY A 77 15.61 -0.68 -12.63
C GLY A 77 15.77 -1.29 -11.23
N ILE A 78 15.01 -0.80 -10.24
CA ILE A 78 14.94 -1.34 -8.88
C ILE A 78 13.69 -2.21 -8.81
N TYR A 79 13.85 -3.49 -8.45
CA TYR A 79 12.78 -4.48 -8.54
C TYR A 79 12.22 -4.92 -7.18
N SER A 80 12.35 -4.09 -6.16
CA SER A 80 11.65 -4.30 -4.89
C SER A 80 11.18 -2.99 -4.26
N VAL A 81 10.24 -3.10 -3.33
CA VAL A 81 9.77 -2.01 -2.45
C VAL A 81 9.73 -2.51 -1.01
N SER A 82 10.24 -1.71 -0.06
CA SER A 82 10.14 -2.02 1.36
C SER A 82 9.07 -1.17 2.05
N LEU A 83 8.33 -1.77 2.99
CA LEU A 83 7.44 -1.02 3.88
C LEU A 83 8.20 0.01 4.73
N ASN A 84 9.47 -0.25 5.03
CA ASN A 84 10.31 0.66 5.81
C ASN A 84 10.59 1.99 5.07
N ASP A 85 10.41 2.02 3.75
CA ASP A 85 10.56 3.22 2.93
C ASP A 85 9.27 4.05 2.85
N ILE A 86 8.17 3.59 3.45
CA ILE A 86 6.91 4.34 3.49
C ILE A 86 7.08 5.58 4.36
N ASN A 87 6.78 6.74 3.77
CA ASN A 87 6.69 7.98 4.52
C ASN A 87 5.35 8.05 5.26
N HIS A 88 5.40 7.95 6.60
CA HIS A 88 4.19 7.97 7.44
C HIS A 88 3.39 9.28 7.33
N GLU A 89 4.04 10.42 7.09
CA GLU A 89 3.32 11.68 6.89
C GLU A 89 2.57 11.70 5.57
N GLU A 90 3.17 11.14 4.50
CA GLU A 90 2.48 10.97 3.22
C GLU A 90 1.30 10.01 3.36
N LEU A 91 1.48 8.89 4.06
CA LEU A 91 0.42 7.91 4.33
C LEU A 91 -0.77 8.53 5.07
N LYS A 92 -0.51 9.39 6.07
CA LYS A 92 -1.58 10.12 6.77
C LYS A 92 -2.36 11.06 5.84
N GLN A 93 -1.70 11.67 4.85
CA GLN A 93 -2.40 12.52 3.88
C GLN A 93 -3.23 11.70 2.90
N GLU A 94 -2.70 10.60 2.38
CA GLU A 94 -3.45 9.68 1.52
C GLU A 94 -4.68 9.10 2.25
N TYR A 95 -4.51 8.71 3.52
CA TYR A 95 -5.62 8.26 4.35
C TYR A 95 -6.72 9.33 4.53
N LYS A 96 -6.34 10.58 4.79
CA LYS A 96 -7.31 11.68 4.90
C LYS A 96 -8.06 11.91 3.59
N LYS A 97 -7.38 11.82 2.44
CA LYS A 97 -8.02 11.95 1.13
C LYS A 97 -9.00 10.81 0.88
N ALA A 98 -8.58 9.57 1.15
CA ALA A 98 -9.44 8.40 0.99
C ALA A 98 -10.73 8.50 1.82
N LEU A 99 -10.63 9.03 3.06
CA LEU A 99 -11.80 9.30 3.88
C LEU A 99 -12.71 10.39 3.30
N GLN A 100 -12.14 11.47 2.75
CA GLN A 100 -12.91 12.58 2.15
C GLN A 100 -13.63 12.18 0.86
N GLU A 101 -13.05 11.27 0.07
CA GLU A 101 -13.65 10.80 -1.18
C GLU A 101 -14.81 9.81 -0.95
N ALA A 102 -14.93 9.27 0.26
CA ALA A 102 -15.98 8.34 0.65
C ALA A 102 -17.24 9.02 1.22
N GLU A 103 -17.20 10.33 1.47
CA GLU A 103 -18.33 11.16 1.93
C GLU A 103 -19.12 11.78 0.77
#